data_AF-A0AAN8K5G2-F1
#
_entry.id   AF-A0AAN8K5G2-F1
#
_cell.length_a   1.000
_cell.length_b   1.000
_cell.length_c   1.000
_cell.angle_alpha   90.00
_cell.angle_beta   90.00
_cell.angle_gamma   90.00
#
_symmetry.space_group_name_H-M   'P 1'
#
loop_
_entity.id
_entity.type
_entity.pdbx_description
1 polymer ?
#
loop_
_entity_poly.entity_id
_entity_poly.type
_entity_poly.pdbx_seq_one_letter_code
_entity_poly.pdbx_strand_id
1 'polypeptide(L)'
;MRFKLKACGAGYLILQKDDVADFHTYGSWTFVLGTNGNRRSNISSAVYDSKYSTHYETLLDCNEFRPFWIRWKGGLLELGKGSEFGIDRICVHTTTPIGFNYGFLLTGWGSDGL
;
A
#
# COMPACT_ATOMS: atom_id res chain seq x y z
N MET A 1 -4.17 -4.03 -8.88
CA MET A 1 -5.07 -2.86 -8.81
C MET A 1 -4.31 -1.58 -9.13
N ARG A 2 -4.97 -0.61 -9.76
CA ARG A 2 -4.44 0.75 -9.99
C ARG A 2 -5.36 1.74 -9.29
N PHE A 3 -4.80 2.81 -8.75
CA PHE A 3 -5.53 3.85 -8.05
C PHE A 3 -4.78 5.17 -8.13
N LYS A 4 -5.44 6.26 -7.73
CA LYS A 4 -4.79 7.55 -7.51
C LYS A 4 -4.96 7.95 -6.06
N LEU A 5 -3.99 8.69 -5.53
CA LEU A 5 -4.00 9.14 -4.15
C LEU A 5 -3.47 10.58 -4.07
N LYS A 6 -4.21 11.44 -3.38
CA LYS A 6 -3.80 12.80 -3.00
C LYS A 6 -3.78 12.88 -1.48
N ALA A 7 -2.59 13.03 -0.91
CA ALA A 7 -2.39 13.05 0.53
C ALA A 7 -1.06 13.70 0.91
N CYS A 8 -1.06 14.43 2.03
CA CYS A 8 0.17 15.01 2.57
C CYS A 8 1.07 14.00 3.28
N GLY A 9 0.47 12.91 3.78
CA GLY A 9 1.13 11.99 4.69
C GLY A 9 0.96 10.56 4.21
N ALA A 10 -0.05 9.87 4.72
CA ALA A 10 -0.14 8.42 4.64
C ALA A 10 -1.33 7.91 3.81
N GLY A 11 -1.11 6.82 3.08
CA GLY A 11 -2.15 5.97 2.51
C GLY A 11 -1.88 4.51 2.85
N TYR A 12 -2.95 3.75 3.08
CA TYR A 12 -2.89 2.33 3.43
C TYR A 12 -3.83 1.57 2.51
N LEU A 13 -3.32 0.52 1.89
CA LEU A 13 -4.12 -0.43 1.13
C LEU A 13 -3.97 -1.81 1.75
N ILE A 14 -5.07 -2.33 2.28
CA ILE A 14 -5.11 -3.58 3.02
C ILE A 14 -5.78 -4.64 2.15
N LEU A 15 -5.09 -5.77 1.92
CA LEU A 15 -5.64 -6.96 1.29
C LEU A 15 -5.87 -8.04 2.35
N GLN A 16 -7.06 -8.63 2.37
CA GLN A 16 -7.41 -9.64 3.38
C GLN A 16 -8.47 -10.62 2.87
N LYS A 17 -8.69 -11.71 3.63
CA LYS A 17 -9.67 -12.75 3.31
C LYS A 17 -11.08 -12.40 3.78
N ASP A 18 -11.17 -11.72 4.92
CA ASP A 18 -12.43 -11.39 5.58
C ASP A 18 -12.95 -10.02 5.12
N ASP A 19 -14.25 -9.81 5.26
CA ASP A 19 -14.97 -8.61 4.81
C ASP A 19 -14.97 -7.47 5.86
N VAL A 20 -14.43 -7.73 7.05
CA VAL A 20 -14.26 -6.75 8.12
C VAL A 20 -12.81 -6.30 8.17
N ALA A 21 -12.55 -5.02 7.88
CA ALA A 21 -11.20 -4.45 7.84
C ALA A 21 -10.44 -4.70 9.16
N ASP A 22 -9.33 -5.44 9.07
CA ASP A 22 -8.44 -5.73 10.19
C ASP A 22 -7.10 -5.03 9.99
N PHE A 23 -6.79 -4.13 10.93
CA PHE A 23 -5.61 -3.28 10.91
C PHE A 23 -4.44 -3.86 11.73
N HIS A 24 -4.69 -4.87 12.55
CA HIS A 24 -3.79 -5.28 13.63
C HIS A 24 -3.29 -6.71 13.49
N THR A 25 -4.02 -7.60 12.82
CA THR A 25 -3.74 -9.03 12.87
C THR A 25 -3.04 -9.55 11.60
N TYR A 26 -2.25 -10.62 11.77
CA TYR A 26 -1.42 -11.30 10.74
C TYR A 26 -2.21 -11.97 9.58
N GLY A 27 -3.50 -11.64 9.40
CA GLY A 27 -4.35 -12.14 8.32
C GLY A 27 -4.36 -11.27 7.06
N SER A 28 -3.73 -10.10 7.13
CA SER A 28 -3.80 -9.05 6.12
C SER A 28 -2.44 -8.77 5.49
N TRP A 29 -2.45 -8.13 4.32
CA TRP A 29 -1.25 -7.52 3.73
C TRP A 29 -1.51 -6.06 3.50
N THR A 30 -0.64 -5.23 4.09
CA THR A 30 -0.76 -3.78 4.01
C THR A 30 0.33 -3.23 3.12
N PHE A 31 -0.08 -2.46 2.11
CA PHE A 31 0.77 -1.59 1.34
C PHE A 31 0.64 -0.18 1.91
N VAL A 32 1.74 0.32 2.45
CA VAL A 32 1.82 1.61 3.13
C VAL A 32 2.54 2.59 2.24
N LEU A 33 1.95 3.76 2.02
CA LEU A 33 2.53 4.88 1.26
C LEU A 33 2.74 6.08 2.18
N GLY A 34 3.92 6.69 2.14
CA GLY A 34 4.18 8.03 2.70
C GLY A 34 4.10 8.19 4.23
N THR A 35 4.28 7.13 5.01
CA THR A 35 4.49 7.29 6.46
C THR A 35 5.77 8.08 6.78
N ASN A 36 5.93 8.49 8.04
CA ASN A 36 7.07 9.30 8.51
C ASN A 36 7.24 10.62 7.74
N GLY A 37 6.16 11.40 7.64
CA GLY A 37 6.17 12.68 6.91
C GLY A 37 6.36 12.51 5.41
N ASN A 38 5.69 11.54 4.78
CA ASN A 38 5.81 11.23 3.36
C ASN A 38 7.23 10.89 2.95
N ARG A 39 7.91 10.03 3.72
CA ARG A 39 9.28 9.58 3.42
C ARG A 39 9.44 8.08 3.46
N ARG A 40 8.39 7.33 3.83
CA ARG A 40 8.49 5.90 4.03
C ARG A 40 7.28 5.17 3.49
N SER A 41 7.53 4.26 2.58
CA SER A 41 6.54 3.32 2.05
C SER A 41 6.99 1.90 2.35
N ASN A 42 6.07 0.97 2.60
CA ASN A 42 6.44 -0.40 2.93
C ASN A 42 5.34 -1.43 2.60
N ILE A 43 5.74 -2.70 2.61
CA ILE A 43 4.82 -3.86 2.67
C ILE A 43 4.96 -4.49 4.06
N SER A 44 3.85 -4.79 4.73
CA SER A 44 3.77 -5.41 6.07
C SER A 44 2.56 -6.35 6.19
N SER A 45 2.54 -7.22 7.20
CA SER A 45 1.45 -8.16 7.51
C SER A 45 0.31 -7.56 8.33
N ALA A 46 0.48 -6.31 8.78
CA ALA A 46 -0.59 -5.47 9.32
C ALA A 46 -0.15 -4.00 9.23
N VAL A 47 -1.05 -3.07 9.56
CA VAL A 47 -0.75 -1.62 9.50
C VAL A 47 0.36 -1.23 10.48
N TYR A 48 0.35 -1.84 11.67
CA TYR A 48 1.26 -1.52 12.77
C TYR A 48 2.34 -2.58 13.04
N ASP A 49 2.62 -3.43 12.06
CA ASP A 49 3.55 -4.56 12.20
C ASP A 49 4.94 -4.26 11.60
N SER A 50 5.85 -5.20 11.82
CA SER A 50 7.13 -5.33 11.15
C SER A 50 7.00 -5.23 9.63
N LYS A 51 8.01 -4.58 9.04
CA LYS A 51 7.99 -4.13 7.65
C LYS A 51 8.92 -5.02 6.85
N TYR A 52 8.37 -5.70 5.86
CA TYR A 52 9.10 -6.68 5.05
C TYR A 52 9.90 -6.06 3.90
N SER A 53 9.39 -4.96 3.34
CA SER A 53 10.07 -4.16 2.31
C SER A 53 9.81 -2.71 2.63
N THR A 54 10.85 -1.86 2.62
CA THR A 54 10.72 -0.43 2.91
C THR A 54 11.43 0.38 1.83
N HIS A 55 10.78 1.43 1.36
CA HIS A 55 11.32 2.43 0.44
C HIS A 55 11.32 3.81 1.09
N TYR A 56 12.35 4.60 0.80
CA TYR A 56 12.59 5.89 1.43
C TYR A 56 12.55 7.03 0.42
N GLU A 57 11.36 7.44 0.01
CA GLU A 57 11.15 8.60 -0.87
C GLU A 57 9.83 9.30 -0.54
N THR A 58 9.75 10.56 -0.96
CA THR A 58 8.52 11.33 -0.97
C THR A 58 7.73 11.02 -2.23
N LEU A 59 6.56 10.40 -2.03
CA LEU A 59 5.75 9.87 -3.12
C LEU A 59 4.42 10.58 -3.24
N LEU A 60 3.79 10.91 -2.12
CA LEU A 60 2.48 11.54 -2.08
C LEU A 60 2.58 13.06 -2.26
N ASP A 61 1.47 13.69 -2.57
CA ASP A 61 1.37 15.14 -2.70
C ASP A 61 0.02 15.62 -2.14
N CYS A 62 0.04 16.74 -1.42
CA CYS A 62 -1.17 17.36 -0.86
C CYS A 62 -2.07 17.95 -1.96
N ASN A 63 -1.48 18.35 -3.09
CA ASN A 63 -2.14 19.21 -4.06
C ASN A 63 -2.55 18.46 -5.34
N GLU A 64 -2.05 17.24 -5.56
CA GLU A 64 -2.35 16.47 -6.76
C GLU A 64 -2.58 14.98 -6.50
N PHE A 65 -3.46 14.39 -7.31
CA PHE A 65 -3.68 12.95 -7.35
C PHE A 65 -2.55 12.26 -8.11
N ARG A 66 -1.72 11.50 -7.40
CA ARG A 66 -0.64 10.73 -8.01
C ARG A 66 -1.07 9.28 -8.26
N PRO A 67 -0.73 8.71 -9.43
CA PRO A 67 -1.08 7.34 -9.77
C PRO A 67 -0.16 6.34 -9.08
N PHE A 68 -0.77 5.28 -8.55
CA PHE A 68 -0.10 4.16 -7.92
C PHE A 68 -0.73 2.85 -8.35
N TRP A 69 0.00 1.77 -8.15
CA TRP A 69 -0.48 0.45 -8.43
C TRP A 69 0.06 -0.55 -7.40
N ILE A 70 -0.75 -1.56 -7.13
CA ILE A 70 -0.32 -2.76 -6.41
C ILE A 70 -0.60 -4.01 -7.23
N ARG A 71 0.25 -5.01 -7.08
CA ARG A 71 0.08 -6.33 -7.72
C ARG A 71 0.28 -7.41 -6.68
N TRP A 72 -0.62 -8.38 -6.68
CA TRP A 72 -0.53 -9.59 -5.89
C TRP A 72 -0.80 -10.78 -6.82
N LYS A 73 0.21 -11.59 -7.11
CA LYS A 73 0.06 -12.76 -7.99
C LYS A 73 1.08 -13.84 -7.63
N GLY A 74 0.60 -15.06 -7.38
CA GLY A 74 1.47 -16.21 -7.14
C GLY A 74 2.43 -16.02 -5.96
N GLY A 75 2.00 -15.31 -4.91
CA GLY A 75 2.84 -15.01 -3.75
C GLY A 75 3.75 -13.78 -3.91
N LEU A 76 3.81 -13.15 -5.09
CA LEU A 76 4.53 -11.90 -5.28
C LEU A 76 3.63 -10.69 -4.97
N LEU A 77 4.07 -9.86 -4.02
CA LEU A 77 3.45 -8.59 -3.63
C LEU A 77 4.33 -7.44 -4.10
N GLU A 78 3.73 -6.50 -4.83
CA GLU A 78 4.43 -5.35 -5.38
C GLU A 78 3.62 -4.08 -5.21
N LEU A 79 4.33 -2.99 -4.95
CA LEU A 79 3.86 -1.62 -4.95
C LEU A 79 4.71 -0.82 -5.94
N GLY A 80 4.08 0.01 -6.75
CA GLY A 80 4.79 0.95 -7.62
C GLY A 80 3.99 2.22 -7.88
N LYS A 81 4.67 3.19 -8.49
CA LYS A 81 4.09 4.46 -8.92
C LYS A 81 3.81 4.45 -10.42
N GLY A 82 3.01 5.40 -10.89
CA GLY A 82 2.62 5.49 -12.29
C GLY A 82 1.38 4.67 -12.63
N SER A 83 1.07 4.60 -13.92
CA SER A 83 -0.12 3.93 -14.45
C SER A 83 0.13 2.51 -14.98
N GLU A 84 1.39 2.08 -15.03
CA GLU A 84 1.81 0.83 -15.66
C GLU A 84 2.38 -0.16 -14.64
N PHE A 85 1.83 -1.38 -14.64
CA PHE A 85 2.29 -2.43 -13.73
C PHE A 85 3.73 -2.86 -14.03
N GLY A 86 4.53 -2.97 -12.98
CA GLY A 86 5.91 -3.42 -13.08
C GLY A 86 6.92 -2.33 -13.43
N ILE A 87 6.46 -1.13 -13.76
CA ILE A 87 7.29 0.07 -13.95
C ILE A 87 7.32 0.86 -12.64
N ASP A 88 8.47 1.47 -12.32
CA ASP A 88 8.71 2.26 -11.10
C ASP A 88 8.28 1.56 -9.81
N ARG A 89 8.77 0.33 -9.62
CA ARG A 89 8.57 -0.46 -8.39
C ARG A 89 9.16 0.27 -7.19
N ILE A 90 8.36 0.39 -6.15
CA ILE A 90 8.69 1.00 -4.86
C ILE A 90 9.05 -0.08 -3.84
N CYS A 91 8.18 -1.08 -3.67
CA CYS A 91 8.38 -2.18 -2.73
C CYS A 91 8.03 -3.50 -3.39
N VAL A 92 8.78 -4.53 -3.03
CA VAL A 92 8.57 -5.90 -3.52
C VAL A 92 8.77 -6.86 -2.36
N HIS A 93 7.88 -7.84 -2.22
CA HIS A 93 8.00 -8.89 -1.23
C HIS A 93 7.40 -10.20 -1.77
N THR A 94 7.97 -11.32 -1.36
CA THR A 94 7.51 -12.67 -1.72
C THR A 94 6.99 -13.38 -0.48
N THR A 95 5.81 -13.96 -0.60
CA THR A 95 5.14 -14.75 0.42
C THR A 95 4.61 -16.06 -0.20
N THR A 96 4.12 -16.98 0.63
CA THR A 96 3.36 -18.13 0.13
C THR A 96 2.13 -17.62 -0.64
N PRO A 97 1.64 -18.31 -1.68
CA PRO A 97 0.45 -17.87 -2.39
C PRO A 97 -0.75 -17.75 -1.44
N ILE A 98 -1.34 -16.56 -1.38
CA ILE A 98 -2.48 -16.25 -0.52
C ILE A 98 -3.60 -15.70 -1.40
N GLY A 99 -4.81 -16.24 -1.22
CA GLY A 99 -6.02 -15.65 -1.77
C GLY A 99 -6.50 -14.50 -0.88
N PHE A 100 -6.85 -13.37 -1.50
CA PHE A 100 -7.52 -12.23 -0.87
C PHE A 100 -8.87 -12.06 -1.53
N ASN A 101 -9.90 -11.77 -0.73
CA ASN A 101 -11.26 -11.55 -1.21
C ASN A 101 -11.62 -10.06 -1.20
N TYR A 102 -11.00 -9.29 -0.31
CA TYR A 102 -11.36 -7.90 -0.06
C TYR A 102 -10.12 -7.00 -0.05
N GLY A 103 -10.32 -5.76 -0.50
CA GLY A 103 -9.32 -4.70 -0.51
C GLY A 103 -9.88 -3.43 0.08
N PHE A 104 -9.18 -2.84 1.05
CA PHE A 104 -9.59 -1.59 1.73
C PHE A 104 -8.57 -0.51 1.46
N LEU A 105 -9.01 0.64 0.94
CA LEU A 105 -8.17 1.83 0.79
C LEU A 105 -8.52 2.80 1.90
N LEU A 106 -7.52 3.19 2.66
CA LEU A 106 -7.63 4.10 3.78
C LEU A 106 -6.60 5.21 3.62
N THR A 107 -6.96 6.41 4.02
CA THR A 107 -6.09 7.55 3.92
C THR A 107 -5.92 8.16 5.31
N GLY A 108 -4.69 8.61 5.60
CA GLY A 108 -4.32 9.18 6.89
C GLY A 108 -4.53 10.69 6.93
N TRP A 109 -3.72 11.37 7.74
CA TRP A 109 -3.81 12.82 7.88
C TRP A 109 -3.55 13.58 6.57
N GLY A 110 -4.34 14.63 6.34
CA GLY A 110 -4.17 15.55 5.20
C GLY A 110 -4.43 14.91 3.84
N SER A 111 -5.33 13.93 3.78
CA SER A 111 -5.71 13.25 2.55
C SER A 111 -7.14 13.59 2.13
N ASP A 112 -7.34 13.73 0.83
CA ASP A 112 -8.66 13.60 0.23
C ASP A 112 -8.71 12.26 -0.50
N GLY A 113 -9.61 11.38 -0.06
CA GLY A 113 -9.90 10.12 -0.73
C GLY A 113 -11.00 10.28 -1.78
N LEU A 114 -10.89 9.49 -2.85
CA LEU A 114 -11.65 9.43 -4.12
C LEU A 114 -11.12 10.31 -5.25
#